data_AF-D8SDR4-F1
#
_entry.id   AF-D8SDR4-F1
#
_cell.length_a   1.000
_cell.length_b   1.000
_cell.length_c   1.000
_cell.angle_alpha   90.00
_cell.angle_beta   90.00
_cell.angle_gamma   90.00
#
_symmetry.space_group_name_H-M   'P 1'
#
loop_
_entity.id
_entity.type
_entity.pdbx_description
1 polymer ?
#
loop_
_entity_poly.entity_id
_entity_poly.type
_entity_poly.pdbx_seq_one_letter_code
_entity_poly.pdbx_strand_id
1 'polypeptide(L)'
;MASGSEPMPVDGPIFSLERQIEGVEKQICEAEEQLKATNDAEEERYWRKRENHLRQKENQLRRKENQLREEKLILLKAPSAPTTDSDVQGILDHVWNQIHRADRELLEPSDLKASYPDVCKGTVPQAPGSRKPCLLWHCLEEAFPASKYILDQVDIARPGLVVLFDVSGSGKTRTLYEIAVDRLALYFVGVPMGRIGSEGSADLDALVSRLMVLYPGNQSIPMRVTRCCFKAVLLSRFFILDKLKEVAGSMPPQVWAKYWLFKQVGFALLPFKNDPFYVLSDRLLELVSSDCGIEGVFDRLIETHKRDWSGPIILDECQVVQDTLVNRFDSPTAGSRTRSLLDVFVPVLVDAGFRTSTFYYSGTGGNMVSVAHNISATLKQRLSVAMFCHFGGFYEEADLKDYASRILKDTSPGGFSQGLPAIQGA
;
A
#
# COMPACT_ATOMS: atom_id res chain seq x y z
N MET A 1 -32.33 13.27 6.26
CA MET A 1 -31.54 13.78 5.11
C MET A 1 -30.11 13.84 5.60
N ALA A 2 -29.31 12.82 5.26
CA ALA A 2 -27.96 12.65 5.79
C ALA A 2 -26.99 13.35 4.84
N SER A 3 -26.31 14.37 5.36
CA SER A 3 -25.17 14.99 4.71
C SER A 3 -24.06 13.96 4.66
N GLY A 4 -23.81 13.36 3.48
CA GLY A 4 -22.48 12.82 3.21
C GLY A 4 -21.46 13.93 3.50
N SER A 5 -20.34 13.59 4.12
CA SER A 5 -19.27 14.57 4.32
C SER A 5 -18.80 15.04 2.95
N GLU A 6 -19.33 16.19 2.53
CA GLU A 6 -18.76 16.97 1.43
C GLU A 6 -17.28 17.19 1.78
N PRO A 7 -16.36 17.09 0.79
CA PRO A 7 -14.96 17.43 1.01
C PRO A 7 -14.92 18.77 1.74
N MET A 8 -14.10 18.89 2.79
CA MET A 8 -14.11 20.12 3.58
C MET A 8 -13.90 21.30 2.62
N PRO A 9 -14.58 22.44 2.80
CA PRO A 9 -14.56 23.54 1.84
C PRO A 9 -13.14 24.00 1.46
N VAL A 10 -12.16 23.70 2.30
CA VAL A 10 -10.74 24.02 2.19
C VAL A 10 -9.90 23.01 1.38
N ASP A 11 -10.37 21.79 1.13
CA ASP A 11 -9.57 20.71 0.49
C ASP A 11 -9.34 20.92 -1.01
N GLY A 12 -10.38 21.28 -1.76
CA GLY A 12 -10.26 21.66 -3.16
C GLY A 12 -9.30 22.85 -3.38
N PRO A 13 -9.42 23.93 -2.58
CA PRO A 13 -8.48 25.04 -2.58
C PRO A 13 -7.02 24.66 -2.30
N ILE A 14 -6.75 23.78 -1.31
CA ILE A 14 -5.38 23.34 -0.98
C ILE A 14 -4.76 22.59 -2.16
N PHE A 15 -5.47 21.61 -2.72
CA PHE A 15 -4.95 20.82 -3.85
C PHE A 15 -4.69 21.69 -5.10
N SER A 16 -5.54 22.69 -5.32
CA SER A 16 -5.34 23.68 -6.39
C SER A 16 -4.08 24.52 -6.17
N LEU A 17 -3.76 24.89 -4.92
CA LEU A 17 -2.55 25.63 -4.58
C LEU A 17 -1.29 24.76 -4.71
N GLU A 18 -1.33 23.51 -4.26
CA GLU A 18 -0.21 22.56 -4.41
C GLU A 18 0.19 22.40 -5.88
N ARG A 19 -0.79 22.21 -6.77
CA ARG A 19 -0.55 22.14 -8.23
C ARG A 19 0.03 23.44 -8.80
N GLN A 20 -0.42 24.59 -8.30
CA GLN A 20 0.11 25.89 -8.73
C GLN A 20 1.54 26.12 -8.24
N ILE A 21 1.89 25.68 -7.04
CA ILE A 21 3.24 25.75 -6.48
C ILE A 21 4.18 24.89 -7.33
N GLU A 22 3.81 23.64 -7.61
CA GLU A 22 4.61 22.74 -8.45
C GLU A 22 4.84 23.32 -9.87
N GLY A 23 3.81 23.94 -10.45
CA GLY A 23 3.91 24.63 -11.72
C GLY A 23 4.84 25.85 -11.70
N VAL A 24 4.90 26.59 -10.59
CA VAL A 24 5.81 27.74 -10.42
C VAL A 24 7.24 27.26 -10.16
N GLU A 25 7.44 26.20 -9.38
CA GLU A 25 8.76 25.59 -9.14
C GLU A 25 9.40 25.13 -10.45
N LYS A 26 8.63 24.49 -11.34
CA LYS A 26 9.10 24.13 -12.69
C LYS A 26 9.59 25.35 -13.49
N GLN A 27 8.83 26.45 -13.45
CA GLN A 27 9.22 27.69 -14.14
C GLN A 27 10.45 28.36 -13.52
N ILE A 28 10.67 28.21 -12.20
CA ILE A 28 11.89 28.68 -11.54
C ILE A 28 13.09 27.87 -12.03
N CYS A 29 12.99 26.53 -12.06
CA CYS A 29 14.05 25.67 -12.59
C CYS A 29 14.41 26.05 -14.04
N GLU A 30 13.41 26.23 -14.91
CA GLU A 30 13.62 26.68 -16.29
C GLU A 30 14.33 28.04 -16.34
N ALA A 31 13.92 29.02 -15.53
CA ALA A 31 14.56 30.33 -15.49
C ALA A 31 16.01 30.26 -14.99
N GLU A 32 16.30 29.41 -14.00
CA GLU A 32 17.65 29.17 -13.48
C GLU A 32 18.55 28.50 -14.52
N GLU A 33 18.02 27.58 -15.33
CA GLU A 33 18.75 26.95 -16.44
C GLU A 33 19.08 27.97 -17.54
N GLN A 34 18.14 28.83 -17.92
CA GLN A 34 18.37 29.90 -18.89
C GLN A 34 19.40 30.93 -18.39
N LEU A 35 19.37 31.24 -17.09
CA LEU A 35 20.37 32.09 -16.44
C LEU A 35 21.79 31.52 -16.51
N LYS A 36 21.93 30.20 -16.38
CA LYS A 36 23.23 29.51 -16.50
C LYS A 36 23.72 29.42 -17.94
N ALA A 37 22.81 29.42 -18.91
CA ALA A 37 23.11 29.24 -20.32
C ALA A 37 23.38 30.55 -21.08
N THR A 38 22.86 31.69 -20.60
CA THR A 38 23.04 32.96 -21.30
C THR A 38 24.38 33.62 -20.98
N ASN A 39 25.00 34.19 -22.02
CA ASN A 39 26.20 35.03 -21.91
C ASN A 39 25.90 36.50 -22.29
N ASP A 40 24.63 36.83 -22.54
CA ASP A 40 24.17 38.16 -22.89
C ASP A 40 23.65 38.91 -21.65
N ALA A 41 24.12 40.13 -21.45
CA ALA A 41 23.82 40.91 -20.25
C ALA A 41 22.36 41.41 -20.19
N GLU A 42 21.69 41.60 -21.33
CA GLU A 42 20.28 41.99 -21.36
C GLU A 42 19.36 40.80 -21.08
N GLU A 43 19.68 39.63 -21.65
CA GLU A 43 18.98 38.38 -21.35
C GLU A 43 19.14 37.96 -19.89
N GLU A 44 20.36 38.06 -19.34
CA GLU A 44 20.61 37.77 -17.93
C GLU A 44 19.75 38.65 -17.02
N ARG A 45 19.63 39.94 -17.34
CA ARG A 45 18.80 40.89 -16.59
C ARG A 45 17.32 40.55 -16.68
N TYR A 46 16.85 40.11 -17.84
CA TYR A 46 15.49 39.62 -18.05
C TYR A 46 15.19 38.39 -17.17
N TRP A 47 16.04 37.37 -17.26
CA TRP A 47 15.83 36.12 -16.54
C TRP A 47 15.94 36.28 -15.02
N ARG A 48 16.87 37.10 -14.51
CA ARG A 48 16.92 37.45 -13.07
C ARG A 48 15.66 38.14 -12.59
N LYS A 49 15.07 39.03 -13.40
CA LYS A 49 13.82 39.71 -13.05
C LYS A 49 12.64 38.72 -13.03
N ARG A 50 12.62 37.78 -13.98
CA ARG A 50 11.61 36.72 -14.07
C ARG A 50 11.71 35.74 -12.90
N GLU A 51 12.90 35.26 -12.57
CA GLU A 51 13.15 34.38 -11.42
C GLU A 51 12.68 35.02 -10.11
N ASN A 52 13.08 36.27 -9.85
CA ASN A 52 12.65 37.00 -8.65
C ASN A 52 11.12 37.14 -8.56
N HIS A 53 10.46 37.39 -9.68
CA HIS A 53 9.00 37.46 -9.73
C HIS A 53 8.36 36.09 -9.42
N LEU A 54 8.89 35.01 -9.99
CA LEU A 54 8.41 33.65 -9.73
C LEU A 54 8.61 33.24 -8.27
N ARG A 55 9.75 33.55 -7.65
CA ARG A 55 10.00 33.31 -6.22
C ARG A 55 9.05 34.10 -5.33
N GLN A 56 8.70 35.34 -5.69
CA GLN A 56 7.68 36.10 -4.96
C GLN A 56 6.30 35.44 -5.05
N LYS A 57 5.94 34.94 -6.24
CA LYS A 57 4.67 34.22 -6.47
C LYS A 57 4.61 32.91 -5.70
N GLU A 58 5.69 32.13 -5.70
CA GLU A 58 5.82 30.90 -4.90
C GLU A 58 5.59 31.18 -3.41
N ASN A 59 6.28 32.18 -2.87
CA ASN A 59 6.14 32.59 -1.46
C ASN A 59 4.70 33.02 -1.12
N GLN A 60 4.00 33.71 -2.03
CA GLN A 60 2.60 34.07 -1.84
C GLN A 60 1.68 32.84 -1.84
N LEU A 61 1.89 31.88 -2.74
CA LEU A 61 1.11 30.65 -2.80
C LEU A 61 1.31 29.80 -1.55
N ARG A 62 2.55 29.63 -1.09
CA ARG A 62 2.86 28.91 0.15
C ARG A 62 2.23 29.55 1.39
N ARG A 63 2.17 30.89 1.45
CA ARG A 63 1.47 31.58 2.55
C ARG A 63 -0.03 31.28 2.55
N LYS A 64 -0.68 31.29 1.39
CA LYS A 64 -2.10 30.95 1.25
C LYS A 64 -2.38 29.49 1.59
N GLU A 65 -1.49 28.60 1.16
CA GLU A 65 -1.57 27.18 1.46
C GLU A 65 -1.48 26.94 2.97
N ASN A 66 -0.50 27.57 3.64
CA ASN A 66 -0.36 27.48 5.10
C ASN A 66 -1.58 28.04 5.84
N GLN A 67 -2.14 29.16 5.40
CA GLN A 67 -3.38 29.71 5.97
C GLN A 67 -4.56 28.74 5.85
N LEU A 68 -4.76 28.14 4.67
CA LEU A 68 -5.83 27.14 4.49
C LEU A 68 -5.58 25.87 5.30
N ARG A 69 -4.32 25.45 5.47
CA ARG A 69 -3.96 24.33 6.35
C ARG A 69 -4.22 24.67 7.83
N GLU A 70 -3.99 25.91 8.26
CA GLU A 70 -4.34 26.38 9.61
C GLU A 70 -5.86 26.43 9.82
N GLU A 71 -6.62 26.97 8.87
CA GLU A 71 -8.08 26.96 8.90
C GLU A 71 -8.64 25.53 8.95
N LYS A 72 -8.08 24.63 8.12
CA LYS A 72 -8.39 23.20 8.14
C LYS A 72 -8.13 22.60 9.53
N LEU A 73 -6.99 22.92 10.14
CA LEU A 73 -6.63 22.42 11.46
C LEU A 73 -7.59 22.93 12.56
N ILE A 74 -8.04 24.17 12.47
CA ILE A 74 -9.03 24.75 13.40
C ILE A 74 -10.36 24.02 13.25
N LEU A 75 -10.82 23.79 12.03
CA LEU A 75 -12.05 23.03 11.76
C LEU A 75 -11.95 21.59 12.29
N LEU A 76 -10.79 20.96 12.17
CA LEU A 76 -10.51 19.61 12.69
C LEU A 76 -10.38 19.55 14.23
N LYS A 77 -10.13 20.69 14.89
CA LYS A 77 -10.04 20.81 16.36
C LYS A 77 -11.34 21.30 16.99
N ALA A 78 -12.29 21.81 16.20
CA ALA A 78 -13.59 22.19 16.71
C ALA A 78 -14.35 20.93 17.18
N PRO A 79 -15.00 20.96 18.35
CA PRO A 79 -15.80 19.84 18.81
C PRO A 79 -16.99 19.65 17.86
N SER A 80 -16.93 18.65 17.00
CA SER A 80 -18.07 18.18 16.24
C SER A 80 -19.01 17.40 17.15
N ALA A 81 -20.29 17.31 16.78
CA ALA A 81 -21.22 16.41 17.43
C ALA A 81 -20.60 14.99 17.50
N PRO A 82 -20.82 14.22 18.58
CA PRO A 82 -20.26 12.90 18.71
C PRO A 82 -20.79 12.02 17.57
N THR A 83 -19.89 11.60 16.69
CA THR A 83 -20.21 10.68 15.60
C THR A 83 -20.68 9.36 16.18
N THR A 84 -21.81 8.85 15.70
CA THR A 84 -22.43 7.61 16.18
C THR A 84 -22.06 6.43 15.29
N ASP A 85 -22.33 5.22 15.78
CA ASP A 85 -22.17 3.98 15.01
C ASP A 85 -22.99 4.03 13.70
N SER A 86 -24.18 4.62 13.75
CA SER A 86 -25.05 4.78 12.57
C SER A 86 -24.46 5.73 11.53
N ASP A 87 -23.73 6.77 11.94
CA ASP A 87 -23.11 7.72 11.02
C ASP A 87 -21.96 7.05 10.28
N VAL A 88 -21.10 6.33 11.02
CA VAL A 88 -19.99 5.56 10.43
C VAL A 88 -20.52 4.45 9.53
N GLN A 89 -21.55 3.71 9.96
CA GLN A 89 -22.20 2.70 9.13
C GLN A 89 -22.79 3.30 7.85
N GLY A 90 -23.40 4.49 7.95
CA GLY A 90 -23.88 5.23 6.78
C GLY A 90 -22.79 5.55 5.77
N ILE A 91 -21.58 5.94 6.24
CA ILE A 91 -20.41 6.16 5.36
C ILE A 91 -19.99 4.85 4.70
N LEU A 92 -19.84 3.77 5.49
CA LEU A 92 -19.46 2.44 5.01
C LEU A 92 -20.40 1.99 3.89
N ASP A 93 -21.72 2.01 4.14
CA ASP A 93 -22.74 1.57 3.18
C ASP A 93 -22.83 2.49 1.96
N HIS A 94 -22.69 3.80 2.14
CA HIS A 94 -22.72 4.75 1.02
C HIS A 94 -21.56 4.51 0.05
N VAL A 95 -20.34 4.41 0.58
CA VAL A 95 -19.13 4.17 -0.21
C VAL A 95 -19.20 2.80 -0.89
N TRP A 96 -19.61 1.75 -0.17
CA TRP A 96 -19.82 0.43 -0.76
C TRP A 96 -20.83 0.45 -1.89
N ASN A 97 -21.97 1.13 -1.73
CA ASN A 97 -22.98 1.21 -2.79
C ASN A 97 -22.48 1.94 -4.04
N GLN A 98 -21.60 2.93 -3.90
CA GLN A 98 -20.94 3.58 -5.03
C GLN A 98 -19.97 2.64 -5.73
N ILE A 99 -19.09 1.99 -4.96
CA ILE A 99 -18.11 1.03 -5.47
C ILE A 99 -18.80 -0.16 -6.13
N HIS A 100 -19.78 -0.78 -5.47
CA HIS A 100 -20.45 -1.98 -5.97
C HIS A 100 -21.23 -1.73 -7.26
N ARG A 101 -21.80 -0.52 -7.44
CA ARG A 101 -22.41 -0.13 -8.71
C ARG A 101 -21.37 -0.01 -9.83
N ALA A 102 -20.18 0.50 -9.53
CA ALA A 102 -19.07 0.53 -10.48
C ALA A 102 -18.45 -0.87 -10.71
N ASP A 103 -18.41 -1.75 -9.70
CA ASP A 103 -17.89 -3.13 -9.79
C ASP A 103 -18.79 -4.01 -10.67
N ARG A 104 -20.10 -3.72 -10.79
CA ARG A 104 -20.99 -4.38 -11.77
C ARG A 104 -20.68 -4.03 -13.23
N GLU A 105 -19.91 -2.98 -13.47
CA GLU A 105 -19.37 -2.63 -14.79
C GLU A 105 -17.94 -3.14 -14.97
N LEU A 106 -17.35 -3.75 -13.94
CA LEU A 106 -15.99 -4.28 -13.94
C LEU A 106 -15.97 -5.77 -14.30
N LEU A 107 -15.02 -6.07 -15.17
CA LEU A 107 -14.65 -7.37 -15.74
C LEU A 107 -14.83 -8.54 -14.75
N GLU A 108 -15.64 -9.52 -15.13
CA GLU A 108 -15.66 -10.82 -14.48
C GLU A 108 -14.22 -11.40 -14.47
N PRO A 109 -13.86 -12.30 -13.54
CA PRO A 109 -12.56 -12.98 -13.55
C PRO A 109 -12.23 -13.63 -14.91
N SER A 110 -13.26 -14.03 -15.66
CA SER A 110 -13.18 -14.50 -17.05
C SER A 110 -12.77 -13.39 -18.03
N ASP A 111 -13.27 -12.18 -17.86
CA ASP A 111 -13.04 -11.06 -18.78
C ASP A 111 -11.65 -10.45 -18.58
N LEU A 112 -11.11 -10.51 -17.35
CA LEU A 112 -9.71 -10.16 -17.10
C LEU A 112 -8.75 -11.21 -17.69
N LYS A 113 -9.08 -12.51 -17.59
CA LYS A 113 -8.36 -13.57 -18.32
C LYS A 113 -8.41 -13.35 -19.84
N ALA A 114 -9.55 -12.90 -20.37
CA ALA A 114 -9.72 -12.58 -21.79
C ALA A 114 -8.99 -11.30 -22.22
N SER A 115 -8.76 -10.36 -21.29
CA SER A 115 -7.99 -9.13 -21.52
C SER A 115 -6.48 -9.36 -21.58
N TYR A 116 -6.01 -10.51 -21.09
CA TYR A 116 -4.61 -10.94 -21.13
C TYR A 116 -4.49 -12.38 -21.70
N PRO A 117 -4.98 -12.63 -22.93
CA PRO A 117 -5.07 -13.98 -23.49
C PRO A 117 -3.69 -14.62 -23.71
N ASP A 118 -2.65 -13.80 -23.87
CA ASP A 118 -1.26 -14.23 -24.05
C ASP A 118 -0.54 -14.53 -22.72
N VAL A 119 -1.10 -14.13 -21.58
CA VAL A 119 -0.58 -14.47 -20.24
C VAL A 119 -0.95 -15.91 -19.86
N CYS A 120 -1.92 -16.52 -20.54
CA CYS A 120 -2.41 -17.88 -20.26
C CYS A 120 -1.90 -18.97 -21.21
N LYS A 121 -0.91 -18.70 -22.09
CA LYS A 121 -0.40 -19.71 -23.04
C LYS A 121 1.12 -19.91 -23.11
N GLY A 122 1.92 -19.21 -22.31
CA GLY A 122 3.35 -19.46 -22.25
C GLY A 122 4.15 -18.30 -21.66
N THR A 123 5.22 -18.66 -20.95
CA THR A 123 6.32 -17.84 -20.41
C THR A 123 6.11 -16.33 -20.30
N VAL A 124 6.01 -15.89 -19.05
CA VAL A 124 5.99 -14.51 -18.56
C VAL A 124 6.94 -13.56 -19.32
N PRO A 125 6.42 -12.58 -20.09
CA PRO A 125 7.25 -11.56 -20.75
C PRO A 125 7.40 -10.27 -19.89
N GLN A 126 8.61 -9.69 -19.85
CA GLN A 126 8.98 -8.35 -19.27
C GLN A 126 8.90 -7.20 -20.29
N ALA A 127 8.43 -5.96 -20.00
CA ALA A 127 8.29 -4.93 -21.04
C ALA A 127 9.53 -4.12 -21.22
N PRO A 128 9.84 -3.80 -22.49
CA PRO A 128 10.44 -2.52 -22.77
C PRO A 128 9.39 -1.45 -22.43
N GLY A 129 9.58 -0.77 -21.29
CA GLY A 129 8.70 0.30 -20.79
C GLY A 129 7.86 0.03 -19.54
N SER A 130 8.11 -1.08 -18.82
CA SER A 130 7.37 -1.63 -17.64
C SER A 130 6.34 -2.72 -17.99
N ARG A 131 6.72 -4.01 -17.78
CA ARG A 131 5.80 -5.17 -17.66
C ARG A 131 6.15 -5.73 -16.28
N LYS A 132 5.23 -5.63 -15.33
CA LYS A 132 5.25 -6.50 -14.16
C LYS A 132 4.21 -7.60 -14.39
N PRO A 133 4.60 -8.87 -14.45
CA PRO A 133 3.67 -9.99 -14.53
C PRO A 133 3.03 -10.27 -13.17
N CYS A 134 1.70 -10.38 -13.14
CA CYS A 134 0.96 -10.76 -11.94
C CYS A 134 1.00 -12.30 -11.78
N LEU A 135 1.95 -12.78 -10.97
CA LEU A 135 2.17 -14.21 -10.67
C LEU A 135 0.98 -14.91 -9.99
N LEU A 136 0.01 -14.16 -9.46
CA LEU A 136 -1.16 -14.75 -8.79
C LEU A 136 -1.95 -15.72 -9.69
N TRP A 137 -1.95 -15.53 -11.02
CA TRP A 137 -2.84 -16.29 -11.91
C TRP A 137 -2.27 -17.60 -12.44
N HIS A 138 -0.94 -17.75 -12.54
CA HIS A 138 -0.33 -18.89 -13.25
C HIS A 138 0.38 -19.90 -12.34
N CYS A 139 0.71 -19.52 -11.09
CA CYS A 139 1.61 -20.29 -10.24
C CYS A 139 1.05 -20.67 -8.86
N LEU A 140 -0.16 -20.24 -8.47
CA LEU A 140 -0.79 -20.66 -7.20
C LEU A 140 -1.53 -22.01 -7.30
N GLU A 141 -1.45 -22.69 -8.43
CA GLU A 141 -2.00 -24.05 -8.61
C GLU A 141 -1.00 -25.13 -8.19
N GLU A 142 0.30 -24.84 -8.28
CA GLU A 142 1.37 -25.72 -7.79
C GLU A 142 1.89 -25.20 -6.45
N ALA A 143 1.88 -26.06 -5.43
CA ALA A 143 2.37 -25.72 -4.10
C ALA A 143 3.86 -25.34 -4.14
N PHE A 144 4.23 -24.17 -3.64
CA PHE A 144 5.63 -23.79 -3.48
C PHE A 144 6.15 -24.36 -2.14
N PRO A 145 7.18 -25.21 -2.12
CA PRO A 145 7.63 -25.88 -0.89
C PRO A 145 7.96 -24.93 0.27
N ALA A 146 8.38 -23.70 -0.04
CA ALA A 146 8.77 -22.71 0.97
C ALA A 146 7.60 -22.24 1.84
N SER A 147 6.40 -22.04 1.27
CA SER A 147 5.23 -21.57 2.03
C SER A 147 4.80 -22.62 3.05
N LYS A 148 4.75 -23.90 2.63
CA LYS A 148 4.48 -25.03 3.53
C LYS A 148 5.49 -25.15 4.65
N TYR A 149 6.79 -25.09 4.34
CA TYR A 149 7.84 -25.15 5.36
C TYR A 149 7.69 -24.02 6.39
N ILE A 150 7.45 -22.78 5.94
CA ILE A 150 7.25 -21.63 6.84
C ILE A 150 6.02 -21.84 7.71
N LEU A 151 4.90 -22.26 7.13
CA LEU A 151 3.66 -22.53 7.88
C LEU A 151 3.88 -23.63 8.94
N ASP A 152 4.55 -24.73 8.60
CA ASP A 152 4.87 -25.81 9.54
C ASP A 152 5.73 -25.29 10.71
N GLN A 153 6.77 -24.48 10.43
CA GLN A 153 7.60 -23.88 11.47
C GLN A 153 6.83 -22.87 12.33
N VAL A 154 5.93 -22.08 11.72
CA VAL A 154 5.09 -21.11 12.42
C VAL A 154 4.08 -21.83 13.32
N ASP A 155 3.49 -22.95 12.89
CA ASP A 155 2.55 -23.71 13.71
C ASP A 155 3.23 -24.34 14.94
N ILE A 156 4.48 -24.76 14.80
CA ILE A 156 5.31 -25.30 15.90
C ILE A 156 5.72 -24.19 16.87
N ALA A 157 6.35 -23.12 16.35
CA ALA A 157 6.99 -22.10 17.17
C ALA A 157 6.02 -21.01 17.65
N ARG A 158 4.87 -20.85 16.97
CA ARG A 158 3.86 -19.80 17.19
C ARG A 158 4.48 -18.40 17.38
N PRO A 159 5.32 -17.94 16.43
CA PRO A 159 5.91 -16.62 16.51
C PRO A 159 4.83 -15.54 16.43
N GLY A 160 5.00 -14.46 17.20
CA GLY A 160 4.17 -13.27 17.05
C GLY A 160 4.50 -12.48 15.78
N LEU A 161 5.76 -12.46 15.37
CA LEU A 161 6.24 -11.79 14.15
C LEU A 161 7.13 -12.72 13.32
N VAL A 162 6.86 -12.78 12.02
CA VAL A 162 7.66 -13.52 11.03
C VAL A 162 8.25 -12.51 10.06
N VAL A 163 9.56 -12.57 9.84
CA VAL A 163 10.26 -11.68 8.90
C VAL A 163 10.81 -12.50 7.74
N LEU A 164 10.42 -12.12 6.53
CA LEU A 164 10.81 -12.71 5.26
C LEU A 164 11.69 -11.71 4.52
N PHE A 165 12.94 -12.03 4.25
CA PHE A 165 13.81 -11.12 3.51
C PHE A 165 14.76 -11.87 2.59
N ASP A 166 15.00 -11.26 1.42
CA ASP A 166 15.80 -11.84 0.34
C ASP A 166 15.95 -10.85 -0.81
N VAL A 167 16.66 -11.20 -1.88
CA VAL A 167 16.80 -10.43 -3.11
C VAL A 167 15.50 -10.32 -3.90
N SER A 168 15.38 -9.30 -4.76
CA SER A 168 14.21 -9.13 -5.64
C SER A 168 14.10 -10.34 -6.58
N GLY A 169 12.88 -10.81 -6.84
CA GLY A 169 12.64 -11.96 -7.71
C GLY A 169 12.80 -13.34 -7.06
N SER A 170 13.20 -13.45 -5.79
CA SER A 170 13.39 -14.73 -5.09
C SER A 170 12.10 -15.51 -4.75
N GLY A 171 10.92 -14.97 -5.08
CA GLY A 171 9.64 -15.62 -4.77
C GLY A 171 9.04 -15.31 -3.40
N LYS A 172 9.54 -14.31 -2.66
CA LYS A 172 8.95 -13.84 -1.38
C LYS A 172 7.47 -13.50 -1.49
N THR A 173 7.12 -12.60 -2.40
CA THR A 173 5.73 -12.13 -2.61
C THR A 173 4.81 -13.30 -3.00
N ARG A 174 5.28 -14.24 -3.84
CA ARG A 174 4.55 -15.48 -4.12
C ARG A 174 4.32 -16.31 -2.85
N THR A 175 5.37 -16.48 -2.03
CA THR A 175 5.29 -17.22 -0.77
C THR A 175 4.27 -16.59 0.18
N LEU A 176 4.24 -15.24 0.27
CA LEU A 176 3.24 -14.52 1.04
C LEU A 176 1.82 -14.69 0.49
N TYR A 177 1.64 -14.70 -0.83
CA TYR A 177 0.34 -14.97 -1.45
C TYR A 177 -0.17 -16.38 -1.12
N GLU A 178 0.71 -17.38 -1.13
CA GLU A 178 0.34 -18.73 -0.72
C GLU A 178 -0.04 -18.81 0.76
N ILE A 179 0.72 -18.15 1.64
CA ILE A 179 0.37 -18.03 3.08
C ILE A 179 -0.98 -17.31 3.24
N ALA A 180 -1.22 -16.25 2.46
CA ALA A 180 -2.46 -15.48 2.51
C ALA A 180 -3.69 -16.29 2.07
N VAL A 181 -3.50 -17.18 1.10
CA VAL A 181 -4.54 -18.10 0.62
C VAL A 181 -4.76 -19.25 1.62
N ASP A 182 -3.70 -19.83 2.17
CA ASP A 182 -3.80 -20.95 3.13
C ASP A 182 -4.51 -20.53 4.42
N ARG A 183 -4.20 -19.33 4.93
CA ARG A 183 -4.65 -18.86 6.25
C ARG A 183 -5.68 -17.74 6.23
N LEU A 184 -6.18 -17.34 5.05
CA LEU A 184 -7.03 -16.16 4.85
C LEU A 184 -6.44 -14.92 5.56
N ALA A 185 -5.61 -14.14 4.85
CA ALA A 185 -4.89 -13.00 5.45
C ALA A 185 -5.46 -11.62 5.11
N LEU A 186 -5.17 -10.63 5.96
CA LEU A 186 -5.14 -9.23 5.54
C LEU A 186 -3.78 -8.93 4.90
N TYR A 187 -3.79 -8.34 3.70
CA TYR A 187 -2.59 -8.08 2.91
C TYR A 187 -2.41 -6.58 2.65
N PHE A 188 -1.34 -6.02 3.19
CA PHE A 188 -0.92 -4.64 3.03
C PHE A 188 0.40 -4.58 2.26
N VAL A 189 0.60 -3.49 1.52
CA VAL A 189 1.83 -3.25 0.77
C VAL A 189 2.37 -1.87 1.12
N GLY A 190 3.62 -1.80 1.54
CA GLY A 190 4.34 -0.56 1.76
C GLY A 190 4.86 0.01 0.45
N VAL A 191 4.03 0.67 -0.35
CA VAL A 191 4.51 1.39 -1.55
C VAL A 191 4.04 2.84 -1.44
N PRO A 192 4.89 3.85 -1.76
CA PRO A 192 4.46 5.24 -1.72
C PRO A 192 3.51 5.56 -2.88
N MET A 193 2.59 6.49 -2.64
CA MET A 193 1.75 7.15 -3.66
C MET A 193 2.48 7.40 -4.98
N GLY A 194 1.80 7.08 -6.10
CA GLY A 194 2.19 7.53 -7.45
C GLY A 194 3.08 6.57 -8.25
N ARG A 195 3.46 5.40 -7.69
CA ARG A 195 4.08 4.34 -8.51
C ARG A 195 3.02 3.55 -9.26
N ILE A 196 2.69 3.99 -10.48
CA ILE A 196 1.88 3.21 -11.43
C ILE A 196 2.48 1.79 -11.54
N GLY A 197 1.67 0.76 -11.30
CA GLY A 197 2.10 -0.65 -11.35
C GLY A 197 2.62 -1.24 -10.02
N SER A 198 2.28 -0.64 -8.88
CA SER A 198 2.41 -1.31 -7.57
C SER A 198 1.21 -2.23 -7.30
N GLU A 199 1.47 -3.43 -6.81
CA GLU A 199 0.44 -4.35 -6.34
C GLU A 199 -0.03 -3.87 -4.94
N GLY A 200 -1.33 -3.95 -4.63
CA GLY A 200 -1.88 -3.57 -3.32
C GLY A 200 -2.52 -2.17 -3.22
N SER A 201 -3.41 -2.01 -2.24
CA SER A 201 -4.10 -0.75 -1.95
C SER A 201 -3.18 0.32 -1.33
N ALA A 202 -3.52 1.58 -1.56
CA ALA A 202 -2.85 2.75 -0.97
C ALA A 202 -3.45 3.22 0.37
N ASP A 203 -4.20 2.37 1.08
CA ASP A 203 -4.81 2.71 2.36
C ASP A 203 -3.80 3.12 3.46
N LEU A 204 -2.57 2.58 3.43
CA LEU A 204 -1.48 3.05 4.29
C LEU A 204 -1.02 4.48 3.95
N ASP A 205 -1.05 4.88 2.68
CA ASP A 205 -0.74 6.26 2.28
C ASP A 205 -1.83 7.24 2.76
N ALA A 206 -3.11 6.83 2.72
CA ALA A 206 -4.21 7.61 3.29
C ALA A 206 -3.98 7.85 4.79
N LEU A 207 -3.59 6.79 5.51
CA LEU A 207 -3.24 6.87 6.94
C LEU A 207 -2.10 7.85 7.19
N VAL A 208 -1.00 7.74 6.43
CA VAL A 208 0.16 8.64 6.54
C VAL A 208 -0.25 10.08 6.27
N SER A 209 -1.04 10.30 5.21
CA SER A 209 -1.57 11.62 4.85
C SER A 209 -2.40 12.22 5.97
N ARG A 210 -3.27 11.42 6.61
CA ARG A 210 -4.07 11.88 7.75
C ARG A 210 -3.19 12.27 8.94
N LEU A 211 -2.19 11.44 9.28
CA LEU A 211 -1.27 11.74 10.37
C LEU A 211 -0.50 13.04 10.12
N MET A 212 -0.06 13.29 8.88
CA MET A 212 0.64 14.52 8.49
C MET A 212 -0.26 15.76 8.53
N VAL A 213 -1.57 15.60 8.26
CA VAL A 213 -2.54 16.70 8.41
C VAL A 213 -2.77 17.04 9.88
N LEU A 214 -2.93 16.05 10.75
CA LEU A 214 -3.16 16.27 12.18
C LEU A 214 -1.92 16.79 12.90
N TYR A 215 -0.73 16.32 12.50
CA TYR A 215 0.56 16.63 13.10
C TYR A 215 1.55 17.10 12.03
N PRO A 216 1.44 18.35 11.56
CA PRO A 216 2.28 18.87 10.49
C PRO A 216 3.72 19.14 10.95
N GLY A 217 4.65 19.17 9.99
CA GLY A 217 6.06 19.48 10.23
C GLY A 217 6.77 18.41 11.06
N ASN A 218 7.49 18.83 12.11
CA ASN A 218 8.24 17.93 13.00
C ASN A 218 7.50 17.62 14.31
N GLN A 219 6.18 17.86 14.35
CA GLN A 219 5.37 17.55 15.53
C GLN A 219 5.39 16.04 15.81
N SER A 220 5.42 15.71 17.10
CA SER A 220 5.34 14.33 17.56
C SER A 220 3.91 13.83 17.43
N ILE A 221 3.78 12.58 17.01
CA ILE A 221 2.53 11.89 16.69
C ILE A 221 2.21 10.96 17.87
N PRO A 222 1.10 11.19 18.59
CA PRO A 222 0.71 10.32 19.68
C PRO A 222 0.35 8.91 19.19
N MET A 223 0.80 7.90 19.94
CA MET A 223 0.49 6.49 19.65
C MET A 223 -1.02 6.20 19.62
N ARG A 224 -1.81 6.90 20.44
CA ARG A 224 -3.26 6.77 20.46
C ARG A 224 -3.89 7.17 19.13
N VAL A 225 -3.45 8.28 18.52
CA VAL A 225 -3.94 8.73 17.21
C VAL A 225 -3.55 7.75 16.13
N THR A 226 -2.29 7.31 16.15
CA THR A 226 -1.78 6.30 15.22
C THR A 226 -2.63 5.04 15.27
N ARG A 227 -2.92 4.53 16.48
CA ARG A 227 -3.83 3.39 16.69
C ARG A 227 -5.23 3.65 16.14
N CYS A 228 -5.80 4.83 16.39
CA CYS A 228 -7.12 5.21 15.88
C CYS A 228 -7.15 5.23 14.34
N CYS A 229 -6.10 5.72 13.68
CA CYS A 229 -5.98 5.66 12.22
C CYS A 229 -5.88 4.22 11.70
N PHE A 230 -5.10 3.35 12.35
CA PHE A 230 -5.04 1.93 11.96
C PHE A 230 -6.38 1.23 12.12
N LYS A 231 -7.16 1.56 13.17
CA LYS A 231 -8.53 1.07 13.33
C LYS A 231 -9.43 1.46 12.16
N ALA A 232 -9.33 2.69 11.64
CA ALA A 232 -10.08 3.11 10.45
C ALA A 232 -9.74 2.24 9.22
N VAL A 233 -8.45 2.01 8.96
CA VAL A 233 -7.97 1.16 7.85
C VAL A 233 -8.44 -0.29 8.01
N LEU A 234 -8.35 -0.85 9.22
CA LEU A 234 -8.82 -2.21 9.51
C LEU A 234 -10.33 -2.33 9.34
N LEU A 235 -11.10 -1.36 9.83
CA LEU A 235 -12.55 -1.33 9.66
C LEU A 235 -12.94 -1.36 8.18
N SER A 236 -12.25 -0.57 7.35
CA SER A 236 -12.43 -0.61 5.89
C SER A 236 -12.21 -2.03 5.34
N ARG A 237 -11.11 -2.69 5.70
CA ARG A 237 -10.78 -4.05 5.25
C ARG A 237 -11.84 -5.09 5.67
N PHE A 238 -12.24 -5.09 6.94
CA PHE A 238 -13.21 -6.04 7.46
C PHE A 238 -14.61 -5.81 6.92
N PHE A 239 -15.03 -4.56 6.79
CA PHE A 239 -16.32 -4.23 6.20
C PHE A 239 -16.42 -4.69 4.74
N ILE A 240 -15.39 -4.43 3.93
CA ILE A 240 -15.35 -4.89 2.53
C ILE A 240 -15.34 -6.42 2.48
N LEU A 241 -14.57 -7.09 3.35
CA LEU A 241 -14.56 -8.55 3.43
C LEU A 241 -15.96 -9.11 3.71
N ASP A 242 -16.68 -8.54 4.68
CA ASP A 242 -18.06 -8.93 5.01
C ASP A 242 -19.01 -8.73 3.83
N LYS A 243 -18.94 -7.57 3.16
CA LYS A 243 -19.79 -7.29 1.99
C LYS A 243 -19.49 -8.18 0.81
N LEU A 244 -18.23 -8.52 0.56
CA LEU A 244 -17.89 -9.50 -0.46
C LEU A 244 -18.47 -10.88 -0.12
N LYS A 245 -18.48 -11.31 1.15
CA LYS A 245 -19.11 -12.58 1.55
C LYS A 245 -20.62 -12.57 1.34
N GLU A 246 -21.28 -11.44 1.62
CA GLU A 246 -22.72 -11.27 1.38
C GLU A 246 -23.07 -11.41 -0.10
N VAL A 247 -22.28 -10.81 -0.99
CA VAL A 247 -22.57 -10.75 -2.44
C VAL A 247 -22.15 -12.02 -3.16
N ALA A 248 -21.00 -12.60 -2.81
CA ALA A 248 -20.40 -13.66 -3.61
C ALA A 248 -20.98 -15.06 -3.31
N GLY A 249 -21.84 -15.19 -2.29
CA GLY A 249 -22.49 -16.44 -1.92
C GLY A 249 -21.55 -17.46 -1.28
N SER A 250 -21.98 -18.73 -1.27
CA SER A 250 -21.18 -19.82 -0.69
C SER A 250 -20.07 -20.25 -1.65
N MET A 251 -18.82 -20.17 -1.20
CA MET A 251 -17.64 -20.67 -1.91
C MET A 251 -16.80 -21.58 -1.01
N PRO A 252 -16.07 -22.55 -1.59
CA PRO A 252 -15.06 -23.30 -0.85
C PRO A 252 -14.04 -22.35 -0.18
N PRO A 253 -13.60 -22.59 1.06
CA PRO A 253 -12.71 -21.68 1.80
C PRO A 253 -11.43 -21.28 1.04
N GLN A 254 -10.82 -22.22 0.31
CA GLN A 254 -9.62 -21.97 -0.49
C GLN A 254 -9.88 -21.06 -1.70
N VAL A 255 -11.03 -21.23 -2.37
CA VAL A 255 -11.45 -20.36 -3.48
C VAL A 255 -11.76 -18.96 -2.95
N TRP A 256 -12.42 -18.89 -1.79
CA TRP A 256 -12.69 -17.64 -1.10
C TRP A 256 -11.41 -16.89 -0.73
N ALA A 257 -10.41 -17.56 -0.17
CA ALA A 257 -9.16 -16.92 0.21
C ALA A 257 -8.38 -16.39 -1.00
N LYS A 258 -8.39 -17.12 -2.12
CA LYS A 258 -7.85 -16.64 -3.42
C LYS A 258 -8.60 -15.40 -3.91
N TYR A 259 -9.93 -15.43 -3.88
CA TYR A 259 -10.77 -14.30 -4.28
C TYR A 259 -10.53 -13.06 -3.40
N TRP A 260 -10.42 -13.26 -2.09
CA TRP A 260 -10.13 -12.20 -1.14
C TRP A 260 -8.74 -11.59 -1.37
N LEU A 261 -7.71 -12.41 -1.51
CA LEU A 261 -6.37 -11.93 -1.84
C LEU A 261 -6.39 -11.14 -3.15
N PHE A 262 -7.08 -11.64 -4.19
CA PHE A 262 -7.21 -10.94 -5.45
C PHE A 262 -7.82 -9.55 -5.28
N LYS A 263 -8.90 -9.43 -4.50
CA LYS A 263 -9.50 -8.12 -4.26
C LYS A 263 -8.50 -7.19 -3.56
N GLN A 264 -7.75 -7.67 -2.57
CA GLN A 264 -6.74 -6.86 -1.86
C GLN A 264 -5.56 -6.36 -2.72
N VAL A 265 -5.11 -7.16 -3.69
CA VAL A 265 -3.93 -6.86 -4.53
C VAL A 265 -4.28 -6.32 -5.91
N GLY A 266 -5.41 -6.76 -6.46
CA GLY A 266 -5.85 -6.52 -7.83
C GLY A 266 -6.62 -5.21 -8.02
N PHE A 267 -7.23 -4.65 -6.98
CA PHE A 267 -7.85 -3.32 -7.07
C PHE A 267 -6.83 -2.20 -7.34
N ALA A 268 -5.54 -2.44 -7.10
CA ALA A 268 -4.44 -1.54 -7.44
C ALA A 268 -4.24 -1.36 -8.96
N LEU A 269 -4.80 -2.26 -9.77
CA LEU A 269 -4.82 -2.12 -11.23
C LEU A 269 -5.90 -1.13 -11.70
N LEU A 270 -6.82 -0.72 -10.82
CA LEU A 270 -7.76 0.35 -11.11
C LEU A 270 -7.12 1.71 -10.90
N PRO A 271 -7.57 2.76 -11.61
CA PRO A 271 -7.21 4.13 -11.26
C PRO A 271 -7.46 4.37 -9.77
N PHE A 272 -6.51 5.01 -9.09
CA PHE A 272 -6.48 5.22 -7.63
C PHE A 272 -7.82 5.62 -6.97
N LYS A 273 -8.65 6.40 -7.68
CA LYS A 273 -9.98 6.84 -7.21
C LYS A 273 -11.03 5.72 -7.15
N ASN A 274 -10.69 4.54 -7.65
CA ASN A 274 -11.54 3.36 -7.74
C ASN A 274 -11.02 2.22 -6.86
N ASP A 275 -9.94 2.41 -6.09
CA ASP A 275 -9.52 1.44 -5.07
C ASP A 275 -10.47 1.54 -3.86
N PRO A 276 -11.31 0.53 -3.60
CA PRO A 276 -12.32 0.60 -2.55
C PRO A 276 -11.71 0.67 -1.14
N PHE A 277 -10.55 0.04 -0.94
CA PHE A 277 -9.88 0.04 0.35
C PHE A 277 -9.30 1.41 0.67
N TYR A 278 -8.69 2.07 -0.33
CA TYR A 278 -8.23 3.45 -0.20
C TYR A 278 -9.39 4.41 0.06
N VAL A 279 -10.40 4.42 -0.83
CA VAL A 279 -11.52 5.39 -0.76
C VAL A 279 -12.25 5.30 0.57
N LEU A 280 -12.51 4.08 1.04
CA LEU A 280 -13.20 3.88 2.30
C LEU A 280 -12.31 4.24 3.50
N SER A 281 -11.03 3.88 3.47
CA SER A 281 -10.09 4.27 4.53
C SER A 281 -9.96 5.79 4.62
N ASP A 282 -9.84 6.49 3.49
CA ASP A 282 -9.73 7.95 3.42
C ASP A 282 -10.93 8.63 4.09
N ARG A 283 -12.16 8.20 3.77
CA ARG A 283 -13.39 8.70 4.39
C ARG A 283 -13.49 8.42 5.88
N LEU A 284 -13.07 7.24 6.34
CA LEU A 284 -13.05 6.93 7.76
C LEU A 284 -11.97 7.73 8.50
N LEU A 285 -10.82 7.97 7.86
CA LEU A 285 -9.72 8.74 8.42
C LEU A 285 -10.06 10.22 8.59
N GLU A 286 -10.95 10.79 7.78
CA GLU A 286 -11.47 12.16 7.96
C GLU A 286 -12.12 12.36 9.33
N LEU A 287 -12.73 11.30 9.89
CA LEU A 287 -13.34 11.32 11.23
C LEU A 287 -12.33 11.29 12.38
N VAL A 288 -11.07 10.95 12.11
CA VAL A 288 -10.04 10.82 13.15
C VAL A 288 -9.47 12.18 13.50
N SER A 289 -9.91 12.75 14.62
CA SER A 289 -9.36 13.98 15.21
C SER A 289 -8.21 13.69 16.19
N SER A 290 -7.52 14.76 16.63
CA SER A 290 -6.39 14.65 17.57
C SER A 290 -6.78 14.09 18.95
N ASP A 291 -8.04 14.25 19.36
CA ASP A 291 -8.57 13.73 20.63
C ASP A 291 -9.02 12.25 20.56
N CYS A 292 -9.10 11.69 19.35
CA CYS A 292 -9.56 10.34 19.05
C CYS A 292 -10.93 10.01 19.64
N GLY A 293 -11.88 10.97 19.64
CA GLY A 293 -13.24 10.74 20.13
C GLY A 293 -13.97 9.58 19.40
N ILE A 294 -13.65 9.37 18.12
CA ILE A 294 -14.22 8.31 17.27
C ILE A 294 -13.74 6.89 17.64
N GLU A 295 -12.67 6.76 18.42
CA GLU A 295 -11.99 5.48 18.63
C GLU A 295 -12.91 4.38 19.16
N GLY A 296 -13.82 4.73 20.08
CA GLY A 296 -14.78 3.78 20.64
C GLY A 296 -15.84 3.29 19.64
N VAL A 297 -16.18 4.09 18.63
CA VAL A 297 -17.07 3.68 17.54
C VAL A 297 -16.36 2.68 16.64
N PHE A 298 -15.11 2.96 16.27
CA PHE A 298 -14.31 2.01 15.50
C PHE A 298 -14.11 0.69 16.23
N ASP A 299 -13.89 0.71 17.54
CA ASP A 299 -13.79 -0.53 18.33
C ASP A 299 -15.04 -1.40 18.19
N ARG A 300 -16.24 -0.82 18.36
CA ARG A 300 -17.50 -1.58 18.24
C ARG A 300 -17.73 -2.13 16.83
N LEU A 301 -17.46 -1.32 15.80
CA LEU A 301 -17.66 -1.74 14.42
C LEU A 301 -16.61 -2.76 13.96
N ILE A 302 -15.35 -2.62 14.38
CA ILE A 302 -14.33 -3.64 14.14
C ILE A 302 -14.75 -4.95 14.79
N GLU A 303 -15.16 -4.97 16.05
CA GLU A 303 -15.60 -6.22 16.70
C GLU A 303 -16.80 -6.84 15.98
N THR A 304 -17.71 -6.02 15.44
CA THR A 304 -18.86 -6.48 14.64
C THR A 304 -18.42 -7.16 13.33
N HIS A 305 -17.48 -6.58 12.59
CA HIS A 305 -17.06 -7.06 11.27
C HIS A 305 -15.92 -8.09 11.31
N LYS A 306 -15.00 -7.95 12.27
CA LYS A 306 -13.85 -8.85 12.46
C LYS A 306 -14.30 -10.26 12.82
N ARG A 307 -15.34 -10.40 13.68
CA ARG A 307 -15.80 -11.69 14.24
C ARG A 307 -14.61 -12.53 14.77
N ASP A 308 -14.67 -13.86 14.63
CA ASP A 308 -13.63 -14.83 15.02
C ASP A 308 -12.36 -14.79 14.13
N TRP A 309 -11.95 -13.61 13.65
CA TRP A 309 -10.73 -13.47 12.87
C TRP A 309 -9.50 -13.96 13.64
N SER A 310 -8.84 -14.96 13.08
CA SER A 310 -7.56 -15.50 13.56
C SER A 310 -6.48 -15.52 12.46
N GLY A 311 -6.80 -14.95 11.30
CA GLY A 311 -5.91 -14.90 10.15
C GLY A 311 -4.69 -14.00 10.39
N PRO A 312 -3.61 -14.21 9.61
CA PRO A 312 -2.41 -13.39 9.70
C PRO A 312 -2.60 -12.01 9.07
N ILE A 313 -1.74 -11.07 9.48
CA ILE A 313 -1.64 -9.73 8.88
C ILE A 313 -0.28 -9.63 8.21
N ILE A 314 -0.29 -9.41 6.90
CA ILE A 314 0.91 -9.38 6.06
C ILE A 314 1.18 -7.93 5.64
N LEU A 315 2.43 -7.50 5.80
CA LEU A 315 2.96 -6.25 5.25
C LEU A 315 4.12 -6.58 4.32
N ASP A 316 3.87 -6.51 3.02
CA ASP A 316 4.90 -6.63 1.98
C ASP A 316 5.56 -5.29 1.68
N GLU A 317 6.76 -5.31 1.12
CA GLU A 317 7.59 -4.12 0.85
C GLU A 317 7.77 -3.22 2.10
N CYS A 318 7.87 -3.83 3.29
CA CYS A 318 7.87 -3.13 4.57
C CYS A 318 9.08 -2.20 4.77
N GLN A 319 10.16 -2.37 4.02
CA GLN A 319 11.31 -1.47 4.03
C GLN A 319 10.93 -0.03 3.63
N VAL A 320 9.88 0.16 2.84
CA VAL A 320 9.36 1.51 2.52
C VAL A 320 8.68 2.14 3.75
N VAL A 321 7.93 1.33 4.48
CA VAL A 321 7.27 1.77 5.73
C VAL A 321 8.30 2.11 6.81
N GLN A 322 9.47 1.45 6.79
CA GLN A 322 10.60 1.78 7.67
C GLN A 322 11.12 3.21 7.44
N ASP A 323 11.10 3.69 6.22
CA ASP A 323 11.56 5.05 5.88
C ASP A 323 10.44 6.11 6.03
N THR A 324 9.25 5.69 6.48
CA THR A 324 8.06 6.55 6.57
C THR A 324 7.88 7.09 7.99
N LEU A 325 7.64 8.41 8.11
CA LEU A 325 7.42 9.12 9.38
C LEU A 325 8.53 8.88 10.42
N VAL A 326 9.78 8.94 9.97
CA VAL A 326 10.95 8.64 10.81
C VAL A 326 11.09 9.61 11.98
N ASN A 327 11.29 9.08 13.19
CA ASN A 327 11.42 9.84 14.45
C ASN A 327 10.22 10.76 14.77
N ARG A 328 9.02 10.41 14.28
CA ARG A 328 7.81 11.21 14.44
C ARG A 328 6.88 10.73 15.55
N PHE A 329 7.01 9.53 16.11
CA PHE A 329 6.04 9.04 17.10
C PHE A 329 6.58 9.03 18.54
N ASP A 330 5.67 9.30 19.47
CA ASP A 330 5.93 9.22 20.91
C ASP A 330 6.21 7.77 21.35
N SER A 331 7.26 7.55 22.15
CA SER A 331 7.46 6.27 22.84
C SER A 331 6.97 6.37 24.29
N PRO A 332 6.39 5.30 24.85
CA PRO A 332 6.12 5.22 26.29
C PRO A 332 7.40 5.22 27.15
N THR A 333 8.57 4.94 26.57
CA THR A 333 9.86 5.08 27.27
C THR A 333 10.31 6.54 27.22
N ALA A 334 10.35 7.20 28.39
CA ALA A 334 10.77 8.60 28.52
C ALA A 334 12.12 8.84 27.81
N GLY A 335 12.14 9.75 26.83
CA GLY A 335 13.33 10.11 26.06
C GLY A 335 13.59 9.28 24.80
N SER A 336 12.85 8.20 24.55
CA SER A 336 12.92 7.44 23.30
C SER A 336 11.86 7.94 22.32
N ARG A 337 12.20 8.10 21.04
CA ARG A 337 11.20 8.15 19.95
C ARG A 337 11.17 6.78 19.28
N THR A 338 10.02 6.35 18.76
CA THR A 338 10.04 5.22 17.82
C THR A 338 10.62 5.71 16.50
N ARG A 339 11.33 4.83 15.79
CA ARG A 339 12.15 5.27 14.66
C ARG A 339 11.33 5.47 13.39
N SER A 340 10.18 4.82 13.21
CA SER A 340 9.40 4.85 11.96
C SER A 340 7.95 4.39 12.14
N LEU A 341 7.14 4.49 11.07
CA LEU A 341 5.80 3.91 11.00
C LEU A 341 5.84 2.37 11.16
N LEU A 342 6.91 1.71 10.68
CA LEU A 342 7.07 0.26 10.81
C LEU A 342 7.21 -0.15 12.29
N ASP A 343 7.93 0.65 13.09
CA ASP A 343 8.12 0.36 14.53
C ASP A 343 6.82 0.41 15.33
N VAL A 344 5.83 1.16 14.84
CA VAL A 344 4.54 1.33 15.52
C VAL A 344 3.44 0.47 14.93
N PHE A 345 3.62 -0.08 13.71
CA PHE A 345 2.62 -0.90 13.00
C PHE A 345 2.16 -2.12 13.79
N VAL A 346 3.07 -2.99 14.25
CA VAL A 346 2.67 -4.17 15.03
C VAL A 346 2.16 -3.79 16.43
N PRO A 347 2.84 -2.89 17.20
CA PRO A 347 2.36 -2.55 18.54
C PRO A 347 0.95 -1.96 18.56
N VAL A 348 0.61 -1.06 17.62
CA VAL A 348 -0.76 -0.50 17.57
C VAL A 348 -1.80 -1.54 17.18
N LEU A 349 -1.48 -2.50 16.32
CA LEU A 349 -2.41 -3.59 15.95
C LEU A 349 -2.62 -4.56 17.12
N VAL A 350 -1.55 -4.91 17.85
CA VAL A 350 -1.63 -5.68 19.10
C VAL A 350 -2.52 -4.96 20.13
N ASP A 351 -2.37 -3.63 20.25
CA ASP A 351 -3.18 -2.81 21.15
C ASP A 351 -4.59 -2.50 20.61
N ALA A 352 -4.87 -2.83 19.34
CA ALA A 352 -6.19 -2.81 18.71
C ALA A 352 -6.89 -4.19 18.71
N GLY A 353 -6.36 -5.17 19.45
CA GLY A 353 -7.02 -6.47 19.65
C GLY A 353 -6.58 -7.58 18.68
N PHE A 354 -5.47 -7.41 17.96
CA PHE A 354 -4.92 -8.43 17.03
C PHE A 354 -3.77 -9.23 17.64
N ARG A 355 -3.82 -9.47 18.96
CA ARG A 355 -2.73 -10.13 19.72
C ARG A 355 -2.51 -11.60 19.34
N THR A 356 -3.55 -12.24 18.83
CA THR A 356 -3.55 -13.65 18.43
C THR A 356 -3.14 -13.86 16.97
N SER A 357 -3.06 -12.78 16.18
CA SER A 357 -2.62 -12.85 14.79
C SER A 357 -1.09 -12.98 14.71
N THR A 358 -0.62 -13.79 13.78
CA THR A 358 0.78 -13.75 13.34
C THR A 358 0.97 -12.61 12.36
N PHE A 359 1.97 -11.77 12.61
CA PHE A 359 2.35 -10.69 11.70
C PHE A 359 3.46 -11.16 10.77
N TYR A 360 3.38 -10.81 9.48
CA TYR A 360 4.41 -11.12 8.50
C TYR A 360 4.97 -9.82 7.92
N TYR A 361 6.27 -9.61 8.04
CA TYR A 361 7.00 -8.55 7.36
C TYR A 361 7.80 -9.13 6.22
N SER A 362 7.62 -8.59 5.02
CA SER A 362 8.41 -8.94 3.85
C SER A 362 9.06 -7.71 3.24
N GLY A 363 10.26 -7.90 2.70
CA GLY A 363 10.94 -6.83 1.97
C GLY A 363 12.22 -7.30 1.29
N THR A 364 12.84 -6.40 0.54
CA THR A 364 14.02 -6.70 -0.28
C THR A 364 15.28 -5.97 0.18
N GLY A 365 16.43 -6.65 0.11
CA GLY A 365 17.76 -6.04 0.18
C GLY A 365 18.28 -5.74 1.58
N GLY A 366 19.43 -5.03 1.65
CA GLY A 366 20.14 -4.73 2.89
C GLY A 366 19.33 -3.92 3.91
N ASN A 367 18.32 -3.17 3.47
CA ASN A 367 17.41 -2.46 4.38
C ASN A 367 16.61 -3.43 5.24
N MET A 368 16.27 -4.63 4.76
CA MET A 368 15.61 -5.65 5.59
C MET A 368 16.52 -6.25 6.64
N VAL A 369 17.84 -6.29 6.40
CA VAL A 369 18.82 -6.68 7.43
C VAL A 369 18.79 -5.63 8.56
N SER A 370 18.66 -4.34 8.20
CA SER A 370 18.39 -3.27 9.18
C SER A 370 17.04 -3.45 9.87
N VAL A 371 15.94 -3.75 9.15
CA VAL A 371 14.63 -4.06 9.77
C VAL A 371 14.76 -5.19 10.78
N ALA A 372 15.36 -6.31 10.39
CA ALA A 372 15.51 -7.51 11.21
C ALA A 372 16.39 -7.28 12.45
N HIS A 373 17.52 -6.56 12.30
CA HIS A 373 18.39 -6.24 13.42
C HIS A 373 17.80 -5.18 14.35
N ASN A 374 17.17 -4.15 13.77
CA ASN A 374 16.59 -3.01 14.46
C ASN A 374 15.12 -3.19 14.82
N ILE A 375 14.56 -4.43 14.73
CA ILE A 375 13.26 -4.72 15.34
C ILE A 375 13.31 -4.16 16.76
N SER A 376 12.50 -3.14 17.01
CA SER A 376 12.56 -2.33 18.22
C SER A 376 12.65 -3.24 19.44
N ALA A 377 13.46 -2.87 20.43
CA ALA A 377 13.53 -3.59 21.70
C ALA A 377 12.11 -3.79 22.29
N THR A 378 11.21 -2.83 22.04
CA THR A 378 9.79 -2.89 22.39
C THR A 378 9.04 -4.04 21.70
N LEU A 379 9.35 -4.34 20.44
CA LEU A 379 8.76 -5.47 19.71
C LEU A 379 9.31 -6.80 20.19
N LYS A 380 10.63 -6.90 20.41
CA LYS A 380 11.28 -8.11 20.94
C LYS A 380 10.80 -8.46 22.36
N GLN A 381 10.39 -7.48 23.15
CA GLN A 381 9.78 -7.70 24.47
C GLN A 381 8.32 -8.14 24.40
N ARG A 382 7.61 -7.83 23.30
CA ARG A 382 6.17 -8.11 23.16
C ARG A 382 5.88 -9.38 22.36
N LEU A 383 6.75 -9.78 21.45
CA LEU A 383 6.51 -10.87 20.51
C LEU A 383 7.77 -11.71 20.29
N SER A 384 7.57 -13.02 20.17
CA SER A 384 8.56 -13.93 19.60
C SER A 384 8.72 -13.66 18.11
N VAL A 385 9.97 -13.69 17.62
CA VAL A 385 10.31 -13.40 16.22
C VAL A 385 10.89 -14.64 15.56
N ALA A 386 10.38 -14.99 14.38
CA ALA A 386 10.98 -15.97 13.47
C ALA A 386 11.47 -15.26 12.21
N MET A 387 12.61 -15.69 11.66
CA MET A 387 13.19 -15.09 10.46
C MET A 387 13.42 -16.16 9.40
N PHE A 388 12.99 -15.88 8.18
CA PHE A 388 13.18 -16.72 7.01
C PHE A 388 13.85 -15.92 5.90
N CYS A 389 14.89 -16.52 5.32
CA CYS A 389 15.64 -16.02 4.18
C CYS A 389 15.91 -17.20 3.22
N HIS A 390 16.35 -16.92 1.99
CA HIS A 390 16.66 -17.93 0.98
C HIS A 390 15.42 -18.70 0.51
N PHE A 391 14.48 -17.99 -0.11
CA PHE A 391 13.20 -18.56 -0.54
C PHE A 391 13.39 -19.55 -1.71
N GLY A 392 13.10 -20.83 -1.46
CA GLY A 392 12.92 -21.82 -2.53
C GLY A 392 14.18 -22.32 -3.24
N GLY A 393 15.38 -22.04 -2.72
CA GLY A 393 16.61 -22.67 -3.18
C GLY A 393 17.33 -22.03 -4.38
N PHE A 394 17.31 -20.70 -4.48
CA PHE A 394 18.30 -19.98 -5.29
C PHE A 394 19.55 -19.78 -4.42
N TYR A 395 20.50 -20.70 -4.53
CA TYR A 395 21.73 -20.73 -3.75
C TYR A 395 22.86 -20.00 -4.48
N GLU A 396 22.91 -20.08 -5.83
CA GLU A 396 23.94 -19.46 -6.67
C GLU A 396 23.42 -19.03 -8.06
N GLU A 397 24.22 -18.29 -8.85
CA GLU A 397 23.91 -17.87 -10.24
C GLU A 397 23.53 -19.07 -11.14
N ALA A 398 24.04 -20.26 -10.81
CA ALA A 398 23.73 -21.52 -11.48
C ALA A 398 22.25 -21.92 -11.35
N ASP A 399 21.59 -21.66 -10.22
CA ASP A 399 20.19 -22.01 -9.98
C ASP A 399 19.25 -21.09 -10.77
N LEU A 400 19.65 -19.81 -10.92
CA LEU A 400 18.99 -18.85 -11.81
C LEU A 400 19.12 -19.27 -13.27
N LYS A 401 20.32 -19.74 -13.68
CA LYS A 401 20.56 -20.28 -15.02
C LYS A 401 19.78 -21.57 -15.27
N ASP A 402 19.63 -22.44 -14.28
CA ASP A 402 18.87 -23.69 -14.39
C ASP A 402 17.36 -23.40 -14.51
N TYR A 403 16.82 -22.51 -13.68
CA TYR A 403 15.45 -22.01 -13.81
C TYR A 403 15.19 -21.35 -15.16
N ALA A 404 16.09 -20.45 -15.61
CA ALA A 404 16.01 -19.82 -16.92
C ALA A 404 16.09 -20.85 -18.06
N SER A 405 16.93 -21.88 -17.94
CA SER A 405 17.08 -22.92 -18.96
C SER A 405 15.86 -23.85 -19.07
N ARG A 406 15.13 -24.09 -17.97
CA ARG A 406 13.90 -24.89 -17.96
C ARG A 406 12.74 -24.11 -18.61
N ILE A 407 12.63 -22.82 -18.32
CA ILE A 407 11.67 -21.91 -18.97
C ILE A 407 11.95 -21.76 -20.48
N LEU A 408 13.22 -21.73 -20.88
CA LEU A 408 13.63 -21.60 -22.28
C LEU A 408 13.56 -22.92 -23.07
N LYS A 409 13.58 -24.09 -22.40
CA LYS A 409 13.38 -25.39 -23.06
C LYS A 409 11.92 -25.65 -23.42
N ASP A 410 10.97 -25.17 -22.63
CA ASP A 410 9.53 -25.23 -22.93
C ASP A 410 9.09 -24.28 -24.05
N THR A 411 10.00 -23.45 -24.57
CA THR A 411 9.79 -22.54 -25.71
C THR A 411 10.69 -22.89 -26.90
N SER A 412 10.76 -24.18 -27.26
CA SER A 412 11.33 -24.62 -28.54
C SER A 412 10.25 -25.15 -29.52
N PRO A 413 10.39 -24.89 -30.83
CA PRO A 413 9.27 -24.50 -31.69
C PRO A 413 8.58 -25.71 -32.36
N GLY A 414 7.34 -25.97 -31.98
CA GLY A 414 6.44 -26.83 -32.74
C GLY A 414 5.68 -26.04 -33.80
N GLY A 415 6.19 -26.02 -35.04
CA GLY A 415 5.34 -25.79 -36.21
C GLY A 415 5.69 -24.59 -37.10
N PHE A 416 6.86 -24.60 -37.75
CA PHE A 416 6.99 -24.04 -39.09
C PHE A 416 7.90 -24.94 -39.93
N SER A 417 7.36 -26.10 -40.31
CA SER A 417 7.81 -26.78 -41.52
C SER A 417 6.79 -26.46 -42.61
N GLN A 418 7.12 -25.54 -43.52
CA GLN A 418 6.97 -25.68 -44.96
C GLN A 418 7.24 -24.35 -45.69
N GLY A 419 8.20 -24.41 -46.62
CA GLY A 419 8.14 -23.64 -47.86
C GLY A 419 8.93 -22.35 -47.90
N LEU A 420 10.21 -22.43 -48.27
CA LEU A 420 10.84 -21.47 -49.18
C LEU A 420 11.85 -22.23 -50.06
N PRO A 421 11.82 -22.04 -51.39
CA PRO A 421 12.62 -22.82 -52.32
C PRO A 421 14.05 -22.30 -52.39
N ALA A 422 14.96 -23.23 -52.68
CA ALA A 422 16.34 -22.95 -53.03
C ALA A 422 16.43 -22.01 -54.25
N ILE A 423 17.26 -20.97 -54.14
CA ILE A 423 17.87 -20.33 -55.30
C ILE A 423 19.36 -20.22 -55.01
N GLN A 424 20.12 -20.97 -55.83
CA GLN A 424 21.57 -20.91 -55.98
C GLN A 424 22.01 -19.59 -56.62
N GLY A 425 23.26 -19.19 -56.36
CA GLY A 425 24.12 -18.70 -57.43
C GLY A 425 24.89 -17.41 -57.16
N ALA A 426 26.21 -17.56 -57.25
CA ALA A 426 27.30 -16.57 -57.36
C ALA A 426 27.78 -15.90 -56.07
#